data_AF-A0A183KNT5-F1
#
_entry.id   AF-A0A183KNT5-F1
#
_cell.length_a   1.000
_cell.length_b   1.000
_cell.length_c   1.000
_cell.angle_alpha   90.00
_cell.angle_beta   90.00
_cell.angle_gamma   90.00
#
_symmetry.space_group_name_H-M   'P 1'
#
loop_
_entity.id
_entity.type
_entity.pdbx_description
1 polymer ?
#
loop_
_entity_poly.entity_id
_entity_poly.type
_entity_poly.pdbx_seq_one_letter_code
_entity_poly.pdbx_strand_id
1 'polypeptide(L)'
;MENTKPITPDGEALGEVETFTYLASIIDEKGASDADINARIGKPKTGFPQLKNIWNSKQLSTNIKVTIFNTNVKTALLYGTEKWRTTTTIIKKVQVFINSYLRKILNIYWPGIIRNSVLWERKNKLATEEKIRKRR
;
A
#
# COMPACT_ATOMS: atom_id res chain seq x y z
N MET A 1 24.75 8.29 22.05
CA MET A 1 23.73 8.51 23.08
C MET A 1 23.74 9.98 23.39
N GLU A 2 22.89 10.76 22.72
CA GLU A 2 22.71 12.18 23.01
C GLU A 2 21.64 12.33 24.09
N ASN A 3 21.93 13.15 25.10
CA ASN A 3 21.09 13.43 26.26
C ASN A 3 19.75 14.07 25.86
N THR A 4 18.65 13.33 25.91
CA THR A 4 17.30 13.89 25.94
C THR A 4 16.98 14.34 27.36
N LYS A 5 17.14 15.64 27.62
CA LYS A 5 16.65 16.22 28.88
C LYS A 5 15.11 16.13 28.89
N PRO A 6 14.47 15.73 30.00
CA PRO A 6 13.02 15.66 30.10
C PRO A 6 12.40 17.02 29.81
N ILE A 7 11.35 17.05 28.98
CA ILE A 7 10.56 18.25 28.77
C ILE A 7 9.61 18.39 29.97
N THR A 8 9.74 19.49 30.70
CA THR A 8 8.92 19.79 31.89
C THR A 8 8.08 21.06 31.67
N PRO A 9 6.88 20.97 31.07
CA PRO A 9 5.88 22.03 31.14
C PRO A 9 5.39 22.15 32.59
N ASP A 10 5.29 23.38 33.10
CA ASP A 10 4.73 23.69 34.43
C ASP A 10 5.34 22.93 35.63
N GLY A 11 6.55 22.37 35.46
CA GLY A 11 7.28 21.63 36.50
C GLY A 11 6.99 20.12 36.53
N GLU A 12 6.14 19.58 35.65
CA GLU A 12 5.84 18.15 35.56
C GLU A 12 6.52 17.53 34.33
N ALA A 13 7.21 16.40 34.51
CA ALA A 13 7.87 15.72 33.40
C ALA A 13 6.84 15.05 32.49
N LEU A 14 6.92 15.32 31.18
CA LEU A 14 6.07 14.63 30.22
C LEU A 14 6.41 13.13 30.17
N GLY A 15 5.39 12.29 30.22
CA GLY A 15 5.54 10.85 30.06
C GLY A 15 5.98 10.48 28.65
N GLU A 16 6.99 9.62 28.54
CA GLU A 16 7.42 9.04 27.26
C GLU A 16 6.54 7.82 26.93
N VAL A 17 6.22 7.65 25.65
CA VAL A 17 5.48 6.49 25.14
C VAL A 17 6.28 5.79 24.06
N GLU A 18 6.36 4.46 24.13
CA GLU A 18 7.13 3.66 23.16
C GLU A 18 6.56 3.74 21.74
N THR A 19 5.23 3.83 21.63
CA THR A 19 4.52 4.00 20.36
C THR A 19 3.30 4.91 20.53
N PHE A 20 2.99 5.71 19.51
CA PHE A 20 1.75 6.46 19.45
C PHE A 20 1.19 6.53 18.02
N THR A 21 -0.11 6.75 17.90
CA THR A 21 -0.78 6.89 16.61
C THR A 21 -1.06 8.35 16.31
N TYR A 22 -0.48 8.87 15.22
CA TYR A 22 -0.73 10.23 14.73
C TYR A 22 -1.22 10.19 13.29
N LEU A 23 -2.42 10.73 13.01
CA LEU A 23 -3.04 10.71 11.68
C LEU A 23 -3.05 9.32 11.02
N ALA A 24 -3.35 8.29 11.83
CA ALA A 24 -3.31 6.88 11.43
C ALA A 24 -1.93 6.37 10.96
N SER A 25 -0.85 7.10 11.26
CA SER A 25 0.51 6.61 11.23
C SER A 25 0.96 6.15 12.60
N ILE A 26 1.60 4.98 12.68
CA ILE A 26 2.26 4.52 13.90
C ILE A 26 3.67 5.10 13.95
N ILE A 27 3.98 5.84 15.00
CA ILE A 27 5.30 6.39 15.27
C ILE A 27 5.85 5.65 16.49
N ASP A 28 7.03 5.05 16.35
CA ASP A 28 7.75 4.44 17.45
C ASP A 28 8.94 5.30 17.89
N GLU A 29 9.46 5.02 19.09
CA GLU A 29 10.61 5.71 19.69
C GLU A 29 11.86 5.74 18.78
N LYS A 30 12.02 4.76 17.87
CA LYS A 30 13.18 4.57 16.98
C LYS A 30 12.95 5.17 15.59
N GLY A 31 11.76 5.72 15.32
CA GLY A 31 11.32 6.11 13.99
C GLY A 31 11.22 4.94 13.00
N ALA A 32 11.12 3.69 13.48
CA ALA A 32 11.03 2.53 12.62
C ALA A 32 9.63 2.44 11.97
N SER A 33 9.62 2.31 10.65
CA SER A 33 8.37 2.37 9.87
C SER A 33 7.65 1.02 9.79
N ASP A 34 8.22 -0.06 10.33
CA ASP A 34 7.73 -1.43 10.15
C ASP A 34 6.33 -1.65 10.75
N ALA A 35 6.06 -1.09 11.93
CA ALA A 35 4.73 -1.17 12.56
C ALA A 35 3.66 -0.48 11.69
N ASP A 36 3.95 0.74 11.23
CA ASP A 36 3.05 1.50 10.34
C ASP A 36 2.81 0.76 9.01
N ILE A 37 3.88 0.24 8.40
CA ILE A 37 3.80 -0.53 7.15
C ILE A 37 2.91 -1.75 7.30
N ASN A 38 3.09 -2.52 8.39
CA ASN A 38 2.30 -3.71 8.64
C ASN A 38 0.83 -3.36 8.87
N ALA A 39 0.54 -2.31 9.64
CA ALA A 39 -0.81 -1.82 9.84
C ALA A 39 -1.48 -1.38 8.52
N ARG A 40 -0.74 -0.68 7.64
CA ARG A 40 -1.24 -0.27 6.34
C ARG A 40 -1.45 -1.41 5.37
N ILE A 41 -0.57 -2.41 5.35
CA ILE A 41 -0.78 -3.64 4.57
C ILE A 41 -1.99 -4.41 5.09
N GLY A 42 -2.25 -4.35 6.40
CA GLY A 42 -3.43 -4.97 7.02
C GLY A 42 -4.75 -4.49 6.42
N LYS A 43 -4.89 -3.19 6.13
CA LYS A 43 -6.15 -2.63 5.60
C LYS A 43 -6.57 -3.22 4.25
N PRO A 44 -5.73 -3.27 3.19
CA PRO A 44 -6.11 -3.94 1.95
C PRO A 44 -6.19 -5.46 2.07
N LYS A 45 -5.45 -6.08 3.01
CA LYS A 45 -5.59 -7.54 3.27
C LYS A 45 -7.01 -7.89 3.66
N THR A 46 -7.64 -7.08 4.50
CA THR A 46 -9.02 -7.30 4.95
C THR A 46 -10.05 -6.74 3.98
N GLY A 47 -9.80 -5.58 3.36
CA GLY A 47 -10.76 -4.91 2.47
C GLY A 47 -10.85 -5.52 1.07
N PHE A 48 -9.74 -5.97 0.47
CA PHE A 48 -9.77 -6.50 -0.90
C PHE A 48 -10.67 -7.72 -1.06
N PRO A 49 -10.65 -8.75 -0.18
CA PRO A 49 -11.55 -9.89 -0.28
C PRO A 49 -13.04 -9.53 -0.18
N GLN A 50 -13.40 -8.46 0.55
CA GLN A 50 -14.79 -8.02 0.69
C GLN A 50 -15.35 -7.51 -0.66
N LEU A 51 -14.48 -6.97 -1.51
CA LEU A 51 -14.83 -6.51 -2.85
C LEU A 51 -14.78 -7.65 -3.90
N LYS A 52 -14.89 -8.92 -3.48
CA LYS A 52 -14.85 -10.09 -4.38
C LYS A 52 -15.79 -9.99 -5.58
N ASN A 53 -16.97 -9.39 -5.40
CA ASN A 53 -17.95 -9.24 -6.47
C ASN A 53 -17.43 -8.34 -7.59
N ILE A 54 -16.67 -7.29 -7.26
CA ILE A 54 -16.01 -6.40 -8.23
C ILE A 54 -14.88 -7.16 -8.94
N TRP A 55 -14.03 -7.84 -8.17
CA TRP A 55 -12.85 -8.51 -8.73
C TRP A 55 -13.22 -9.68 -9.65
N ASN A 56 -14.27 -10.42 -9.30
CA ASN A 56 -14.74 -11.59 -10.05
C ASN A 56 -15.78 -11.26 -11.14
N SER A 57 -16.30 -10.03 -11.19
CA SER A 57 -17.32 -9.64 -12.18
C SER A 57 -16.79 -9.77 -13.61
N LYS A 58 -17.52 -10.48 -14.47
CA LYS A 58 -17.24 -10.52 -15.91
C LYS A 58 -17.73 -9.28 -16.66
N GLN A 59 -18.67 -8.53 -16.06
CA GLN A 59 -19.22 -7.31 -16.65
C GLN A 59 -18.24 -6.14 -16.57
N LEU A 60 -17.40 -6.11 -15.52
CA LEU A 60 -16.38 -5.09 -15.35
C LEU A 60 -15.12 -5.44 -16.14
N SER A 61 -14.67 -4.51 -16.97
CA SER A 61 -13.41 -4.67 -17.68
C SER A 61 -12.23 -4.66 -16.72
N THR A 62 -11.15 -5.34 -17.12
CA THR A 62 -9.90 -5.36 -16.37
C THR A 62 -9.34 -3.95 -16.13
N ASN A 63 -9.51 -3.03 -17.09
CA ASN A 63 -9.08 -1.63 -16.97
C ASN A 63 -9.77 -0.92 -15.81
N ILE A 64 -11.09 -1.10 -15.67
CA ILE A 64 -11.88 -0.51 -14.59
C ILE A 64 -11.41 -1.08 -13.24
N LYS A 65 -11.24 -2.40 -13.13
CA LYS A 65 -10.76 -3.04 -11.90
C LYS A 65 -9.36 -2.57 -11.49
N VAL A 66 -8.43 -2.46 -12.45
CA VAL A 66 -7.08 -1.93 -12.20
C VAL A 66 -7.14 -0.47 -11.76
N THR A 67 -8.06 0.31 -12.33
CA THR A 67 -8.28 1.72 -11.93
C THR A 67 -8.78 1.81 -10.50
N ILE A 68 -9.82 1.06 -10.14
CA ILE A 68 -10.34 0.98 -8.76
C ILE A 68 -9.24 0.59 -7.78
N PHE A 69 -8.43 -0.41 -8.12
CA PHE A 69 -7.28 -0.80 -7.31
C PHE A 69 -6.26 0.33 -7.12
N ASN A 70 -5.87 1.02 -8.20
CA ASN A 70 -4.91 2.11 -8.11
C ASN A 70 -5.46 3.30 -7.28
N THR A 71 -6.75 3.62 -7.42
CA THR A 71 -7.37 4.78 -6.77
C THR A 71 -7.66 4.55 -5.29
N ASN A 72 -8.02 3.33 -4.88
CA ASN A 72 -8.46 3.06 -3.51
C ASN A 72 -7.44 2.26 -2.70
N VAL A 73 -6.92 1.17 -3.27
CA VAL A 73 -6.01 0.26 -2.54
C VAL A 73 -4.60 0.79 -2.55
N LYS A 74 -4.09 1.21 -3.71
CA LYS A 74 -2.71 1.70 -3.82
C LYS A 74 -2.52 3.04 -3.11
N THR A 75 -3.50 3.93 -3.16
CA THR A 75 -3.48 5.20 -2.40
C THR A 75 -3.49 4.96 -0.90
N ALA A 76 -4.40 4.12 -0.37
CA ALA A 76 -4.46 3.81 1.06
C ALA A 76 -3.16 3.15 1.57
N LEU A 77 -2.56 2.28 0.74
CA LEU A 77 -1.28 1.64 1.06
C LEU A 77 -0.10 2.62 1.06
N LEU A 78 -0.11 3.60 0.15
CA LEU A 78 0.99 4.55 -0.03
C LEU A 78 0.81 5.85 0.76
N TYR A 79 -0.36 6.09 1.36
CA TYR A 79 -0.58 7.25 2.20
C TYR A 79 0.42 7.23 3.36
N GLY A 80 1.05 8.37 3.68
CA GLY A 80 2.00 8.49 4.77
C GLY A 80 3.40 7.90 4.52
N THR A 81 3.67 7.31 3.35
CA THR A 81 4.99 6.74 3.03
C THR A 81 6.11 7.78 2.95
N GLU A 82 5.76 9.05 2.74
CA GLU A 82 6.73 10.17 2.66
C GLU A 82 7.57 10.30 3.93
N LYS A 83 7.03 9.85 5.07
CA LYS A 83 7.71 9.88 6.37
C LYS A 83 8.45 8.58 6.69
N TRP A 84 8.36 7.58 5.82
CA TRP A 84 9.01 6.29 6.06
C TRP A 84 10.49 6.34 5.73
N ARG A 85 11.29 5.61 6.51
CA ARG A 85 12.65 5.28 6.08
C ARG A 85 12.55 4.32 4.90
N THR A 86 12.83 4.84 3.70
CA THR A 86 12.71 4.08 2.46
C THR A 86 13.83 3.04 2.34
N THR A 87 13.64 1.87 2.95
CA THR A 87 14.57 0.75 2.80
C THR A 87 14.18 -0.13 1.62
N THR A 88 15.18 -0.76 0.99
CA THR A 88 14.95 -1.72 -0.11
C THR A 88 14.04 -2.87 0.31
N THR A 89 14.12 -3.31 1.56
CA THR A 89 13.25 -4.34 2.14
C THR A 89 11.79 -3.90 2.17
N ILE A 90 11.53 -2.67 2.60
CA ILE A 90 10.18 -2.10 2.66
C ILE A 90 9.59 -1.97 1.26
N ILE A 91 10.35 -1.41 0.31
CA ILE A 91 9.91 -1.29 -1.09
C ILE A 91 9.56 -2.68 -1.65
N LYS A 92 10.40 -3.69 -1.42
CA LYS A 92 10.15 -5.07 -1.87
C LYS A 92 8.88 -5.66 -1.26
N LYS A 93 8.65 -5.50 0.05
CA LYS A 93 7.43 -5.97 0.74
C LYS A 93 6.17 -5.37 0.11
N VAL A 94 6.14 -4.04 -0.05
CA VAL A 94 5.01 -3.32 -0.67
C VAL A 94 4.81 -3.76 -2.12
N GLN A 95 5.89 -3.91 -2.89
CA GLN A 95 5.81 -4.31 -4.29
C GLN A 95 5.27 -5.74 -4.46
N VAL A 96 5.70 -6.68 -3.63
CA VAL A 96 5.18 -8.06 -3.61
C VAL A 96 3.68 -8.04 -3.33
N PHE A 97 3.25 -7.22 -2.37
CA PHE A 97 1.85 -7.07 -2.03
C PHE A 97 1.02 -6.55 -3.22
N ILE A 98 1.44 -5.44 -3.83
CA ILE A 98 0.79 -4.86 -5.02
C ILE A 98 0.71 -5.89 -6.17
N ASN A 99 1.82 -6.58 -6.44
CA ASN A 99 1.90 -7.56 -7.52
C ASN A 99 0.97 -8.76 -7.28
N SER A 100 0.71 -9.13 -6.02
CA SER A 100 -0.21 -10.22 -5.69
C SER A 100 -1.67 -9.87 -6.06
N TYR A 101 -2.12 -8.65 -5.78
CA TYR A 101 -3.46 -8.21 -6.15
C TYR A 101 -3.62 -7.98 -7.65
N LEU A 102 -2.60 -7.42 -8.30
CA LEU A 102 -2.62 -7.26 -9.75
C LEU A 102 -2.80 -8.61 -10.45
N ARG A 103 -2.11 -9.67 -9.99
CA ARG A 103 -2.32 -11.02 -10.53
C ARG A 103 -3.76 -11.51 -10.36
N LYS A 104 -4.37 -11.31 -9.18
CA LYS A 104 -5.78 -11.65 -8.94
C LYS A 104 -6.74 -10.88 -9.85
N ILE A 105 -6.53 -9.57 -10.03
CA ILE A 105 -7.35 -8.72 -10.91
C ILE A 105 -7.23 -9.14 -12.38
N LEU A 106 -6.01 -9.49 -12.81
CA LEU A 106 -5.74 -10.00 -14.16
C LEU A 106 -6.13 -11.49 -14.33
N ASN A 107 -6.75 -12.09 -13.32
CA ASN A 107 -7.20 -13.48 -13.32
C ASN A 107 -6.07 -14.50 -13.57
N ILE A 108 -4.87 -14.21 -13.06
CA ILE A 108 -3.69 -15.05 -13.18
C ILE A 108 -3.62 -15.95 -11.95
N TYR A 109 -3.98 -17.22 -12.13
CA TYR A 109 -3.86 -18.26 -11.12
C TYR A 109 -2.80 -19.27 -11.51
N TRP A 110 -2.35 -20.04 -10.52
CA TRP A 110 -1.53 -21.21 -10.76
C TRP A 110 -2.27 -22.18 -11.72
N PRO A 111 -1.60 -22.81 -12.70
CA PRO A 111 -0.14 -22.90 -12.94
C PRO A 111 0.44 -21.77 -13.83
N GLY A 112 -0.30 -20.69 -14.10
CA GLY A 112 0.16 -19.57 -14.92
C GLY A 112 1.24 -18.71 -14.24
N ILE A 113 2.49 -19.19 -14.21
CA ILE A 113 3.63 -18.45 -13.67
C ILE A 113 4.10 -17.42 -14.69
N ILE A 114 3.76 -16.15 -14.46
CA ILE A 114 4.30 -15.03 -15.24
C ILE A 114 5.37 -14.25 -14.47
N ARG A 115 6.39 -13.80 -15.21
CA ARG A 115 7.42 -12.88 -14.71
C ARG A 115 6.78 -11.53 -14.34
N ASN A 116 7.37 -10.84 -13.36
CA ASN A 116 6.91 -9.50 -12.96
C ASN A 116 7.01 -8.48 -14.10
N SER A 117 7.99 -8.61 -15.01
CA SER A 117 8.12 -7.75 -16.19
C SER A 117 6.87 -7.81 -17.09
N VAL A 118 6.44 -9.03 -17.45
CA VAL A 118 5.25 -9.28 -18.26
C VAL A 118 3.98 -8.76 -17.58
N LEU A 119 3.91 -8.88 -16.24
CA LEU A 119 2.81 -8.32 -15.46
C LEU A 119 2.72 -6.79 -15.62
N TRP A 120 3.86 -6.10 -15.59
CA TRP A 120 3.94 -4.65 -15.71
C TRP A 120 3.68 -4.16 -17.14
N GLU A 121 4.15 -4.89 -18.16
CA GLU A 121 3.82 -4.62 -19.56
C GLU A 121 2.31 -4.64 -19.80
N ARG A 122 1.62 -5.67 -19.32
CA ARG A 122 0.16 -5.77 -19.40
C ARG A 122 -0.49 -4.57 -18.73
N LYS A 123 -0.09 -4.23 -17.50
CA LYS A 123 -0.62 -3.06 -16.79
C LYS A 123 -0.41 -1.75 -17.57
N ASN A 124 0.76 -1.55 -18.16
CA ASN A 124 1.07 -0.33 -18.91
C ASN A 124 0.23 -0.22 -20.17
N LYS A 125 0.02 -1.32 -20.89
CA LYS A 125 -0.88 -1.37 -22.05
C LYS A 125 -2.31 -0.93 -21.69
N LEU A 126 -2.85 -1.49 -20.61
CA LEU A 126 -4.18 -1.13 -20.08
C LEU A 126 -4.29 0.37 -19.75
N ALA A 127 -3.24 0.94 -19.15
CA ALA A 127 -3.20 2.37 -18.84
C ALA A 127 -3.17 3.25 -20.11
N THR A 128 -2.47 2.83 -21.15
CA THR A 128 -2.42 3.54 -22.44
C THR A 128 -3.75 3.48 -23.17
N GLU A 129 -4.39 2.31 -23.24
CA GLU A 129 -5.72 2.15 -23.85
C GLU A 129 -6.77 3.07 -23.20
N GLU A 130 -6.74 3.18 -21.87
CA GLU A 130 -7.66 4.06 -21.15
C GLU A 130 -7.44 5.55 -21.46
N LYS A 131 -6.17 5.98 -21.56
CA LYS A 131 -5.86 7.38 -21.94
C LYS A 131 -6.34 7.72 -23.34
N ILE A 132 -6.24 6.77 -24.29
CA ILE A 132 -6.74 6.96 -25.66
C ILE A 132 -8.27 7.07 -25.66
N ARG A 133 -8.95 6.20 -24.93
CA ARG A 133 -10.43 6.19 -24.85
C ARG A 133 -11.01 7.48 -24.30
N LYS A 134 -10.35 8.11 -23.31
CA LYS A 134 -10.79 9.38 -22.72
C LYS A 134 -10.62 10.61 -23.62
N ARG A 135 -9.87 10.48 -24.73
CA ARG A 135 -9.59 11.58 -25.67
C ARG A 135 -10.45 11.55 -26.93
N ARG A 136 -11.26 10.49 -27.11
CA ARG A 136 -12.29 10.40 -28.14
C ARG A 136 -13.62 10.80 -27.51
#